data_AF-A0A3Q9C277-F1
#
_entry.id   AF-A0A3Q9C277-F1
#
_cell.length_a   1.000
_cell.length_b   1.000
_cell.length_c   1.000
_cell.angle_alpha   90.00
_cell.angle_beta   90.00
_cell.angle_gamma   90.00
#
_symmetry.space_group_name_H-M   'P 1'
#
loop_
_entity.id
_entity.type
_entity.pdbx_description
1 polymer ?
#
loop_
_entity_poly.entity_id
_entity_poly.type
_entity_poly.pdbx_seq_one_letter_code
_entity_poly.pdbx_strand_id
1 'polypeptide(L)'
;MTQPPPYGPPPGGFGPPPPQYAPQHPPQYPPQYAPQPPAPAGPEFLAVDRHNSVVVDMSGVTFEIRDAEAEFSWPEIHTVHYKATPNGKALVVAVVLHNGQFYECQVEAKPKERLREWFAALQAILGYYKPLR
;
A
#
# COMPACT_ATOMS: atom_id res chain seq x y z
N MET A 1 2.51 63.25 63.48
CA MET A 1 2.22 62.69 64.81
C MET A 1 1.05 61.73 64.63
N THR A 2 1.31 60.41 64.49
CA THR A 2 0.93 59.33 65.47
C THR A 2 -0.58 59.29 65.74
N GLN A 3 -1.38 58.24 65.47
CA GLN A 3 -1.16 56.78 65.52
C GLN A 3 -2.06 56.04 64.49
N PRO A 4 -1.75 54.79 64.10
CA PRO A 4 -2.73 53.84 63.56
C PRO A 4 -3.45 53.04 64.68
N PRO A 5 -4.78 52.82 64.60
CA PRO A 5 -5.53 51.94 65.51
C PRO A 5 -5.52 50.45 65.06
N PRO A 6 -5.98 49.51 65.91
CA PRO A 6 -5.33 48.22 66.13
C PRO A 6 -5.86 47.03 65.32
N TYR A 7 -5.06 45.97 65.35
CA TYR A 7 -5.23 44.60 64.86
C TYR A 7 -6.67 44.04 64.84
N GLY A 8 -7.10 43.58 63.67
CA GLY A 8 -8.21 42.64 63.50
C GLY A 8 -7.74 41.16 63.57
N PRO A 9 -8.63 40.20 63.86
CA PRO A 9 -8.31 38.78 64.03
C PRO A 9 -7.97 38.06 62.70
N PRO A 10 -7.25 36.92 62.74
CA PRO A 10 -6.77 36.19 61.55
C PRO A 10 -7.91 35.48 60.79
N PRO A 11 -7.67 35.07 59.52
CA PRO A 11 -8.73 34.71 58.60
C PRO A 11 -9.38 33.36 58.93
N GLY A 12 -10.71 33.32 58.81
CA GLY A 12 -11.51 32.10 58.90
C GLY A 12 -11.06 31.07 57.86
N GLY A 13 -10.91 29.84 58.33
CA GLY A 13 -10.38 28.72 57.57
C GLY A 13 -11.13 28.43 56.28
N PHE A 14 -10.37 27.94 55.31
CA PHE A 14 -10.83 27.34 54.08
C PHE A 14 -11.82 26.20 54.41
N GLY A 15 -13.01 26.26 53.83
CA GLY A 15 -13.94 25.13 53.82
C GLY A 15 -13.33 23.92 53.10
N PRO A 16 -13.91 22.71 53.27
CA PRO A 16 -13.39 21.51 52.61
C PRO A 16 -13.39 21.71 51.09
N PRO A 17 -12.37 21.24 50.37
CA PRO A 17 -12.34 21.32 48.91
C PRO A 17 -13.50 20.50 48.32
N PRO A 18 -14.03 20.89 47.15
CA PRO A 18 -15.03 20.07 46.47
C PRO A 18 -14.45 18.69 46.13
N PRO A 19 -15.28 17.63 46.08
CA PRO A 19 -14.81 16.31 45.69
C PRO A 19 -14.21 16.39 44.28
N GLN A 20 -12.93 16.06 44.18
CA GLN A 20 -12.27 15.85 42.91
C GLN A 20 -12.92 14.62 42.26
N TYR A 21 -13.75 14.85 41.25
CA TYR A 21 -14.11 13.81 40.30
C TYR A 21 -12.82 13.35 39.62
N ALA A 22 -12.27 12.22 40.07
CA ALA A 22 -11.20 11.54 39.37
C ALA A 22 -11.74 11.08 38.01
N PRO A 23 -11.10 11.40 36.87
CA PRO A 23 -11.39 10.71 35.63
C PRO A 23 -10.83 9.29 35.75
N GLN A 24 -11.72 8.32 35.97
CA GLN A 24 -11.38 6.89 35.87
C GLN A 24 -11.27 6.52 34.39
N HIS A 25 -10.19 6.94 33.74
CA HIS A 25 -9.85 6.47 32.41
C HIS A 25 -8.61 5.58 32.58
N PRO A 26 -8.75 4.25 32.48
CA PRO A 26 -7.56 3.40 32.45
C PRO A 26 -6.70 3.80 31.24
N PRO A 27 -5.36 3.76 31.34
CA PRO A 27 -4.49 4.02 30.20
C PRO A 27 -4.82 3.01 29.10
N GLN A 28 -5.35 3.49 27.98
CA GLN A 28 -5.48 2.68 26.78
C GLN A 28 -4.06 2.47 26.23
N TYR A 29 -3.50 1.30 26.51
CA TYR A 29 -2.34 0.81 25.78
C TYR A 29 -2.74 0.72 24.30
N PRO A 30 -1.90 1.19 23.35
CA PRO A 30 -2.13 0.89 21.96
C PRO A 30 -2.19 -0.64 21.82
N PRO A 31 -3.13 -1.19 21.04
CA PRO A 31 -3.19 -2.64 20.86
C PRO A 31 -1.83 -3.12 20.39
N GLN A 32 -1.21 -4.02 21.15
CA GLN A 32 -0.09 -4.80 20.66
C GLN A 32 -0.60 -5.51 19.41
N TYR A 33 -0.08 -5.14 18.24
CA TYR A 33 -0.37 -5.84 16.99
C TYR A 33 0.08 -7.28 17.17
N ALA A 34 -0.85 -8.16 17.52
CA ALA A 34 -0.65 -9.58 17.34
C ALA A 34 -0.26 -9.79 15.86
N PRO A 35 0.75 -10.62 15.55
CA PRO A 35 1.13 -10.85 14.16
C PRO A 35 -0.12 -11.29 13.40
N GLN A 36 -0.58 -10.43 12.50
CA GLN A 36 -1.72 -10.77 11.64
C GLN A 36 -1.30 -12.02 10.87
N PRO A 37 -2.14 -13.08 10.84
CA PRO A 37 -1.87 -14.20 9.96
C PRO A 37 -1.65 -13.65 8.55
N PRO A 38 -0.64 -14.14 7.81
CA PRO A 38 -0.36 -13.65 6.47
C PRO A 38 -1.67 -13.71 5.67
N ALA A 39 -2.08 -12.57 5.13
CA ALA A 39 -3.23 -12.53 4.25
C ALA A 39 -3.00 -13.58 3.13
N PRO A 40 -4.03 -14.33 2.72
CA PRO A 40 -3.87 -15.29 1.65
C PRO A 40 -3.26 -14.56 0.43
N ALA A 41 -2.09 -15.02 -0.01
CA ALA A 41 -1.44 -14.48 -1.19
C ALA A 41 -2.42 -14.63 -2.35
N GLY A 42 -2.81 -13.51 -2.96
CA GLY A 42 -3.66 -13.53 -4.14
C GLY A 42 -2.95 -14.18 -5.33
N PRO A 43 -3.62 -14.35 -6.47
CA PRO A 43 -2.97 -14.86 -7.66
C PRO A 43 -1.73 -14.02 -8.02
N GLU A 44 -0.70 -14.68 -8.53
CA GLU A 44 0.53 -14.03 -9.01
C GLU A 44 0.80 -14.51 -10.44
N PHE A 45 1.34 -13.61 -11.25
CA PHE A 45 1.84 -13.91 -12.57
C PHE A 45 3.31 -13.50 -12.68
N LEU A 46 4.13 -14.38 -13.25
CA LEU A 46 5.54 -14.16 -13.51
C LEU A 46 5.87 -14.53 -14.96
N ALA A 47 6.46 -13.60 -15.68
CA ALA A 47 7.11 -13.83 -16.97
C ALA A 47 8.56 -13.37 -16.89
N VAL A 48 9.50 -14.26 -17.20
CA VAL A 48 10.95 -14.00 -17.12
C VAL A 48 11.62 -14.50 -18.39
N ASP A 49 12.54 -13.71 -18.93
CA ASP A 49 13.51 -14.11 -19.94
C ASP A 49 14.94 -13.91 -19.44
N ARG A 50 15.92 -13.85 -20.35
CA ARG A 50 17.34 -13.69 -19.98
C ARG A 50 17.66 -12.32 -19.36
N HIS A 51 16.92 -11.28 -19.73
CA HIS A 51 17.23 -9.90 -19.40
C HIS A 51 16.08 -9.20 -18.69
N ASN A 52 14.85 -9.66 -18.87
CA ASN A 52 13.68 -8.92 -18.46
C ASN A 52 12.72 -9.81 -17.67
N SER A 53 12.02 -9.20 -16.72
CA SER A 53 10.95 -9.84 -15.98
C SER A 53 9.72 -8.93 -15.87
N VAL A 54 8.56 -9.57 -15.77
CA VAL A 54 7.28 -8.93 -15.44
C VAL A 54 6.62 -9.75 -14.35
N VAL A 55 6.33 -9.08 -13.23
CA VAL A 55 5.54 -9.62 -12.12
C VAL A 55 4.22 -8.88 -12.06
N VAL A 56 3.13 -9.60 -11.81
CA VAL A 56 1.82 -9.02 -11.49
C VAL A 56 1.28 -9.74 -10.27
N ASP A 57 0.99 -9.01 -9.21
CA ASP A 57 0.56 -9.57 -7.93
C ASP A 57 -0.38 -8.61 -7.17
N MET A 58 -0.57 -8.80 -5.87
CA MET A 58 -1.43 -7.94 -5.05
C MET A 58 -0.90 -6.51 -4.86
N SER A 59 0.42 -6.31 -4.99
CA SER A 59 1.07 -5.01 -4.83
C SER A 59 0.89 -4.18 -6.10
N GLY A 60 0.95 -4.82 -7.27
CA GLY A 60 0.78 -4.15 -8.55
C GLY A 60 1.45 -4.88 -9.70
N VAL A 61 2.23 -4.14 -10.48
CA VAL A 61 3.02 -4.63 -11.62
C VAL A 61 4.47 -4.20 -11.43
N THR A 62 5.40 -5.14 -11.55
CA THR A 62 6.84 -4.85 -11.51
C THR A 62 7.47 -5.24 -12.83
N PHE A 63 8.26 -4.33 -13.39
CA PHE A 63 9.11 -4.55 -14.55
C PHE A 63 10.56 -4.57 -14.12
N GLU A 64 11.28 -5.57 -14.58
CA GLU A 64 12.74 -5.60 -14.54
C GLU A 64 13.24 -5.60 -15.98
N ILE A 65 14.13 -4.67 -16.31
CA ILE A 65 14.74 -4.56 -17.63
C ILE A 65 16.25 -4.46 -17.42
N ARG A 66 16.92 -5.60 -17.61
CA ARG A 66 18.33 -5.84 -17.35
C ARG A 66 18.69 -5.67 -15.88
N ASP A 67 18.91 -4.44 -15.45
CA ASP A 67 19.32 -4.07 -14.10
C ASP A 67 18.50 -2.87 -13.57
N ALA A 68 17.49 -2.45 -14.34
CA ALA A 68 16.58 -1.39 -13.97
C ALA A 68 15.24 -1.98 -13.56
N GLU A 69 14.79 -1.67 -12.35
CA GLU A 69 13.50 -2.08 -11.81
C GLU A 69 12.54 -0.89 -11.81
N ALA A 70 11.27 -1.17 -12.14
CA ALA A 70 10.18 -0.21 -12.06
C ALA A 70 8.95 -0.91 -11.48
N GLU A 71 8.51 -0.43 -10.32
CA GLU A 71 7.34 -0.90 -9.61
C GLU A 71 6.17 0.06 -9.81
N PHE A 72 4.98 -0.48 -10.06
CA PHE A 72 3.75 0.28 -10.22
C PHE A 72 2.66 -0.34 -9.36
N SER A 73 2.15 0.39 -8.38
CA SER A 73 1.08 -0.04 -7.49
C SER A 73 -0.31 0.01 -8.16
N TRP A 74 -1.26 -0.82 -7.74
CA TRP A 74 -2.62 -0.76 -8.33
C TRP A 74 -3.30 0.62 -8.31
N PRO A 75 -3.13 1.47 -7.26
CA PRO A 75 -3.74 2.81 -7.22
C PRO A 75 -3.18 3.81 -8.24
N GLU A 76 -1.94 3.66 -8.72
CA GLU A 76 -1.36 4.55 -9.73
C GLU A 76 -1.64 4.08 -11.16
N ILE A 77 -1.88 2.78 -11.34
CA ILE A 77 -2.14 2.17 -12.64
C ILE A 77 -3.53 2.56 -13.13
N HIS A 78 -3.58 3.29 -14.25
CA HIS A 78 -4.80 3.52 -14.99
C HIS A 78 -5.23 2.26 -15.76
N THR A 79 -4.30 1.67 -16.50
CA THR A 79 -4.57 0.41 -17.21
C THR A 79 -3.29 -0.36 -17.51
N VAL A 80 -3.42 -1.67 -17.63
CA VAL A 80 -2.37 -2.57 -18.10
C VAL A 80 -2.78 -3.09 -19.47
N HIS A 81 -1.92 -2.90 -20.46
CA HIS A 81 -2.05 -3.48 -21.78
C HIS A 81 -1.08 -4.64 -21.94
N TYR A 82 -1.48 -5.66 -22.70
CA TYR A 82 -0.56 -6.72 -23.09
C TYR A 82 -0.83 -7.16 -24.52
N LYS A 83 0.23 -7.47 -25.26
CA LYS A 83 0.17 -7.94 -26.64
C LYS A 83 1.35 -8.83 -26.96
N ALA A 84 1.24 -9.55 -28.07
CA ALA A 84 2.36 -10.30 -28.62
C ALA A 84 3.17 -9.37 -29.51
N THR A 85 4.48 -9.58 -29.59
CA THR A 85 5.27 -8.99 -30.67
C THR A 85 4.77 -9.46 -32.04
N PRO A 86 5.01 -8.72 -33.14
CA PRO A 86 4.55 -9.11 -34.47
C PRO A 86 5.01 -10.50 -34.92
N ASN A 87 6.19 -10.94 -34.45
CA ASN A 87 6.72 -12.28 -34.73
C ASN A 87 6.15 -13.38 -33.80
N GLY A 88 5.33 -13.03 -32.82
CA GLY A 88 4.69 -13.96 -31.87
C GLY A 88 5.68 -14.67 -30.93
N LYS A 89 6.86 -14.08 -30.70
CA LYS A 89 7.93 -14.68 -29.89
C LYS A 89 8.12 -14.03 -28.53
N ALA A 90 7.45 -12.92 -28.26
CA ALA A 90 7.56 -12.23 -26.98
C ALA A 90 6.22 -11.64 -26.57
N LEU A 91 6.05 -11.56 -25.26
CA LEU A 91 5.00 -10.82 -24.59
C LEU A 91 5.49 -9.38 -24.40
N VAL A 92 4.65 -8.41 -24.74
CA VAL A 92 4.86 -7.01 -24.38
C VAL A 92 3.77 -6.64 -23.39
N VAL A 93 4.16 -6.21 -22.20
CA VAL A 93 3.26 -5.67 -21.17
C VAL A 93 3.55 -4.19 -21.05
N ALA A 94 2.50 -3.38 -20.98
CA ALA A 94 2.61 -1.94 -20.81
C ALA A 94 1.69 -1.45 -19.70
N VAL A 95 2.21 -0.54 -18.89
CA VAL A 95 1.49 0.13 -17.80
C VAL A 95 1.27 1.58 -18.19
N VAL A 96 0.01 2.01 -18.13
CA VAL A 96 -0.39 3.41 -18.22
C VAL A 96 -0.74 3.88 -16.81
N LEU A 97 -0.09 4.93 -16.35
CA LEU A 97 -0.36 5.54 -15.06
C LEU A 97 -1.43 6.64 -15.15
N HIS A 98 -2.06 6.98 -14.03
CA HIS A 98 -3.07 8.04 -13.97
C HIS A 98 -2.55 9.43 -14.33
N ASN A 99 -1.24 9.66 -14.22
CA ASN A 99 -0.58 10.90 -14.63
C ASN A 99 -0.25 10.95 -16.14
N GLY A 100 -0.64 9.92 -16.91
CA GLY A 100 -0.39 9.83 -18.35
C GLY A 100 0.96 9.24 -18.74
N GLN A 101 1.80 8.85 -17.77
CA GLN A 101 3.05 8.16 -18.08
C GLN A 101 2.78 6.74 -18.60
N PHE A 102 3.67 6.29 -19.48
CA PHE A 102 3.59 5.01 -20.16
C PHE A 102 4.93 4.28 -20.03
N TYR A 103 4.87 3.01 -19.63
CA TYR A 103 6.01 2.14 -19.46
C TYR A 103 5.74 0.80 -20.15
N GLU A 104 6.75 0.22 -20.78
CA GLU A 104 6.63 -1.10 -21.42
C GLU A 104 7.80 -2.01 -21.06
N CYS A 105 7.50 -3.29 -20.91
CA CYS A 105 8.48 -4.36 -20.75
C CYS A 105 8.15 -5.49 -21.74
N GLN A 106 9.18 -5.97 -22.43
CA GLN A 106 9.07 -7.10 -23.36
C GLN A 106 9.80 -8.31 -22.80
N VAL A 107 9.12 -9.46 -22.74
CA VAL A 107 9.67 -10.73 -22.27
C VAL A 107 9.58 -11.78 -23.39
N GLU A 108 10.72 -12.37 -23.77
CA GLU A 108 10.79 -13.45 -24.75
C GLU A 108 10.10 -14.73 -24.26
N ALA A 109 9.17 -15.24 -25.05
CA ALA A 109 8.48 -16.51 -24.82
C ALA A 109 9.17 -17.63 -25.62
N LYS A 110 9.86 -18.54 -24.92
CA LYS A 110 10.41 -19.77 -25.48
C LYS A 110 9.88 -20.96 -24.65
N PRO A 111 8.99 -21.83 -25.18
CA PRO A 111 8.42 -21.93 -26.54
C PRO A 111 7.17 -21.06 -26.78
N LYS A 112 6.59 -21.07 -27.99
CA LYS A 112 5.42 -20.24 -28.38
C LYS A 112 4.17 -20.56 -27.56
N GLU A 113 4.01 -21.80 -27.12
CA GLU A 113 2.94 -22.25 -26.23
C GLU A 113 2.91 -21.43 -24.94
N ARG A 114 4.08 -21.07 -24.41
CA ARG A 114 4.23 -20.24 -23.21
C ARG A 114 3.55 -18.88 -23.37
N LEU A 115 3.57 -18.30 -24.56
CA LEU A 115 2.90 -17.03 -24.82
C LEU A 115 1.38 -17.15 -24.65
N ARG A 116 0.80 -18.29 -25.07
CA ARG A 116 -0.65 -18.53 -24.90
C ARG A 116 -1.02 -18.69 -23.42
N GLU A 117 -0.19 -19.43 -22.67
CA GLU A 117 -0.36 -19.60 -21.23
C GLU A 117 -0.27 -18.27 -20.50
N TRP A 118 0.72 -17.44 -20.83
CA TRP A 118 0.88 -16.11 -20.26
C TRP A 118 -0.30 -15.20 -20.54
N PHE A 119 -0.87 -15.23 -21.75
CA PHE A 119 -2.06 -14.46 -22.08
C PHE A 119 -3.28 -14.87 -21.24
N ALA A 120 -3.49 -16.18 -21.07
CA ALA A 120 -4.59 -16.69 -20.26
C ALA A 120 -4.41 -16.32 -18.78
N ALA A 121 -3.19 -16.44 -18.25
CA ALA A 121 -2.85 -16.05 -16.89
C ALA A 121 -3.02 -14.54 -16.66
N LEU A 122 -2.54 -13.70 -17.59
CA LEU A 122 -2.72 -12.24 -17.54
C LEU A 122 -4.20 -11.84 -17.57
N GLN A 123 -4.99 -12.47 -18.42
CA GLN A 123 -6.43 -12.20 -18.45
C GLN A 123 -7.10 -12.52 -17.10
N ALA A 124 -6.76 -13.65 -16.49
CA ALA A 124 -7.33 -14.07 -15.21
C ALA A 124 -6.90 -13.15 -14.06
N ILE A 125 -5.60 -12.84 -13.94
CA ILE A 125 -5.07 -12.04 -12.84
C ILE A 125 -5.47 -10.58 -12.93
N LEU A 126 -5.48 -9.99 -14.14
CA LEU A 126 -5.96 -8.62 -14.33
C LEU A 126 -7.46 -8.55 -14.06
N GLY A 127 -8.24 -9.58 -14.38
CA GLY A 127 -9.64 -9.68 -13.97
C GLY A 127 -9.86 -9.78 -12.46
N TYR A 128 -8.88 -10.33 -11.72
CA TYR A 128 -8.92 -10.45 -10.27
C TYR A 128 -8.58 -9.12 -9.56
N TYR A 129 -7.47 -8.47 -9.93
CA TYR A 129 -7.00 -7.25 -9.23
C TYR A 129 -7.53 -5.95 -9.80
N LYS A 130 -8.03 -5.95 -11.04
CA LYS A 130 -8.70 -4.80 -11.63
C LYS A 130 -10.21 -5.03 -11.61
N PRO A 131 -10.89 -4.91 -10.45
CA PRO A 131 -12.34 -4.93 -10.45
C PRO A 131 -12.81 -3.81 -11.37
N LEU A 132 -13.59 -4.20 -12.38
CA LEU A 132 -14.21 -3.33 -13.37
C LEU A 132 -14.73 -2.06 -12.69
N ARG A 133 -14.19 -0.91 -13.08
CA ARG A 133 -14.85 0.38 -12.84
C ARG A 133 -16.03 0.53 -13.79
#